data_AF-A0A348S3F4-F1
#
_entry.id   AF-A0A348S3F4-F1
#
_cell.length_a   1.000
_cell.length_b   1.000
_cell.length_c   1.000
_cell.angle_alpha   90.00
_cell.angle_beta   90.00
_cell.angle_gamma   90.00
#
_symmetry.space_group_name_H-M   'P 1'
#
loop_
_entity.id
_entity.type
_entity.pdbx_description
1 polymer ?
#
loop_
_entity_poly.entity_id
_entity_poly.type
_entity_poly.pdbx_seq_one_letter_code
_entity_poly.pdbx_strand_id
1 'polypeptide(L)'
;MTTASFILRNALRNKRRAMLSALSVAVSLFLFITLQVTLRELTIPPEDVGASLRIAVRNKVSLAQPLPFRQLQKIEKINGVEAITPFTYFGGLYRNESFTTFAQFAVDPVRFTNVFLEAKMADDHLGAWLKNRGSCLVGVDTMKRYNLEIGEKMLLSGTFYPV
;
A
#
# COMPACT_ATOMS: atom_id res chain seq x y z
N MET A 1 -38.25 26.14 -38.15
CA MET A 1 -36.94 26.31 -37.49
C MET A 1 -37.08 25.85 -36.04
N THR A 2 -36.28 24.89 -35.59
CA THR A 2 -36.32 24.42 -34.20
C THR A 2 -35.62 25.42 -33.27
N THR A 3 -36.17 25.61 -32.07
CA THR A 3 -35.64 26.53 -31.03
C THR A 3 -34.16 26.28 -30.73
N ALA A 4 -33.75 25.00 -30.71
CA ALA A 4 -32.37 24.58 -30.53
C ALA A 4 -31.40 25.18 -31.59
N SER A 5 -31.80 25.23 -32.87
CA SER A 5 -30.95 25.79 -33.93
C SER A 5 -30.74 27.31 -33.79
N PHE A 6 -31.73 28.00 -33.24
CA PHE A 6 -31.69 29.45 -32.99
C PHE A 6 -30.73 29.78 -31.84
N ILE A 7 -30.78 29.00 -30.76
CA ILE A 7 -29.89 29.12 -29.60
C ILE A 7 -28.43 28.87 -30.04
N LEU A 8 -28.18 27.83 -30.82
CA LEU A 8 -26.83 27.47 -31.27
C LEU A 8 -26.21 28.53 -32.18
N ARG A 9 -26.97 29.07 -33.14
CA ARG A 9 -26.52 30.19 -34.00
C ARG A 9 -26.22 31.46 -33.20
N ASN A 10 -27.03 31.77 -32.18
CA ASN A 10 -26.82 32.96 -31.36
C ASN A 10 -25.60 32.81 -30.43
N ALA A 11 -25.42 31.63 -29.83
CA ALA A 11 -24.27 31.31 -29.00
C ALA A 11 -22.95 31.38 -29.79
N LEU A 12 -22.91 30.83 -31.01
CA LEU A 12 -21.71 30.80 -31.87
C LEU A 12 -21.45 32.11 -32.63
N ARG A 13 -22.37 33.09 -32.58
CA ARG A 13 -22.23 34.40 -33.24
C ARG A 13 -20.98 35.14 -32.77
N ASN A 14 -20.63 35.01 -31.49
CA ASN A 14 -19.42 35.60 -30.93
C ASN A 14 -18.50 34.51 -30.41
N LYS A 15 -17.67 33.96 -31.32
CA LYS A 15 -16.79 32.82 -31.08
C LYS A 15 -15.87 33.03 -29.86
N ARG A 16 -15.35 34.24 -29.66
CA ARG A 16 -14.46 34.56 -28.53
C ARG A 16 -15.18 34.46 -27.18
N ARG A 17 -16.40 35.02 -27.09
CA ARG A 17 -17.20 34.94 -25.86
C ARG A 17 -17.61 33.50 -25.55
N ALA A 18 -18.10 32.78 -26.54
CA ALA A 18 -18.50 31.38 -26.37
C ALA A 18 -17.33 30.49 -25.94
N MET A 19 -16.16 30.68 -26.53
CA MET A 19 -14.95 29.93 -26.17
C MET A 19 -14.50 30.23 -24.74
N LEU A 20 -14.46 31.50 -24.33
CA LEU A 20 -14.05 31.87 -22.96
C LEU A 20 -15.01 31.32 -21.90
N SER A 21 -16.32 31.35 -22.16
CA SER A 21 -17.32 30.76 -21.25
C SER A 21 -17.20 29.25 -21.17
N ALA A 22 -17.04 28.56 -22.30
CA ALA A 22 -16.88 27.11 -22.32
C ALA A 22 -15.57 26.68 -21.63
N LEU A 23 -14.48 27.42 -21.86
CA LEU A 23 -13.18 27.14 -21.26
C LEU A 23 -13.18 27.37 -19.74
N SER A 24 -13.88 28.40 -19.26
CA SER A 24 -14.06 28.62 -17.82
C SER A 24 -14.75 27.44 -17.12
N VAL A 25 -15.83 26.94 -17.72
CA VAL A 25 -16.55 25.76 -17.20
C VAL A 25 -15.68 24.51 -17.31
N ALA A 26 -14.97 24.33 -18.43
CA ALA A 26 -14.07 23.19 -18.65
C ALA A 26 -12.93 23.16 -17.61
N VAL A 27 -12.30 24.31 -17.33
CA VAL A 27 -11.24 24.41 -16.31
C VAL A 27 -11.79 24.11 -14.92
N SER A 28 -12.97 24.62 -14.58
CA SER A 28 -13.61 24.35 -13.28
C SER A 28 -13.91 22.87 -13.11
N LEU A 29 -14.45 22.22 -14.14
CA LEU A 29 -14.70 20.77 -14.14
C LEU A 29 -13.41 19.96 -14.08
N PHE A 30 -12.38 20.37 -14.83
CA PHE A 30 -11.07 19.71 -14.83
C PHE A 30 -10.45 19.72 -13.44
N LEU A 31 -10.43 20.87 -12.76
CA LEU A 31 -9.92 20.98 -11.39
C LEU A 31 -10.72 20.10 -10.42
N PHE A 32 -12.05 20.13 -10.51
CA PHE A 32 -12.92 19.31 -9.67
C PHE A 32 -12.70 17.80 -9.88
N ILE A 33 -12.66 17.35 -11.12
CA ILE A 33 -12.43 15.93 -11.46
C ILE A 33 -11.04 15.50 -11.01
N THR A 34 -10.02 16.32 -11.26
CA THR A 34 -8.64 16.01 -10.84
C THR A 34 -8.54 15.87 -9.33
N LEU A 35 -9.17 16.77 -8.57
CA LEU A 35 -9.23 16.68 -7.12
C LEU A 35 -9.97 15.41 -6.66
N GLN A 36 -11.11 15.10 -7.26
CA GLN A 36 -11.89 13.90 -6.94
C GLN A 36 -11.11 12.61 -7.23
N VAL A 37 -10.44 12.54 -8.39
CA VAL A 37 -9.59 11.39 -8.75
C VAL A 37 -8.45 11.28 -7.76
N THR A 38 -7.76 12.37 -7.45
CA THR A 38 -6.66 12.37 -6.47
C THR A 38 -7.14 11.89 -5.10
N LEU A 39 -8.25 12.43 -4.60
CA LEU A 39 -8.83 12.00 -3.32
C LEU A 39 -9.24 10.53 -3.35
N ARG A 40 -9.81 10.04 -4.45
CA ARG A 40 -10.20 8.64 -4.61
C ARG A 40 -8.98 7.73 -4.59
N GLU A 41 -7.93 8.02 -5.35
CA GLU A 41 -6.70 7.21 -5.37
C GLU A 41 -5.98 7.21 -4.02
N LEU A 42 -6.01 8.33 -3.27
CA LEU A 42 -5.47 8.39 -1.92
C LEU A 42 -6.29 7.58 -0.89
N THR A 43 -7.60 7.46 -1.09
CA THR A 43 -8.51 6.80 -0.13
C THR A 43 -8.78 5.34 -0.45
N ILE A 44 -8.72 4.98 -1.72
CA ILE A 44 -8.93 3.65 -2.26
C ILE A 44 -7.77 3.39 -3.24
N PRO A 45 -6.56 3.09 -2.73
CA PRO A 45 -5.47 2.71 -3.60
C PRO A 45 -5.88 1.49 -4.43
N PRO A 46 -5.47 1.40 -5.71
CA PRO A 46 -5.82 0.29 -6.58
C PRO A 46 -5.37 -1.02 -5.93
N GLU A 47 -6.35 -1.81 -5.49
CA GLU A 47 -6.11 -3.13 -4.94
C GLU A 47 -5.72 -4.05 -6.11
N ASP A 48 -4.52 -4.61 -6.06
CA ASP A 48 -4.19 -5.75 -6.91
C ASP A 48 -5.19 -6.88 -6.64
N VAL A 49 -5.52 -7.69 -7.64
CA VAL A 49 -6.66 -8.63 -7.58
C VAL A 49 -6.52 -9.59 -6.39
N GLY A 50 -5.32 -9.99 -6.01
CA GLY A 50 -5.12 -10.84 -4.82
C GLY A 50 -4.90 -10.08 -3.51
N ALA A 51 -4.85 -8.74 -3.51
CA ALA A 51 -5.01 -7.93 -2.29
C ALA A 51 -6.48 -7.83 -1.85
N SER A 52 -7.43 -7.99 -2.78
CA SER A 52 -8.88 -7.83 -2.53
C SER A 52 -9.46 -8.80 -1.49
N LEU A 53 -8.80 -9.95 -1.24
CA LEU A 53 -9.22 -10.94 -0.25
C LEU A 53 -8.50 -10.79 1.10
N ARG A 54 -7.62 -9.80 1.26
CA ARG A 54 -6.83 -9.60 2.48
C ARG A 54 -7.36 -8.43 3.29
N ILE A 55 -7.63 -8.67 4.57
CA ILE A 55 -8.07 -7.64 5.51
C ILE A 55 -6.93 -7.34 6.49
N ALA A 56 -6.50 -6.07 6.52
CA ALA A 56 -5.53 -5.60 7.50
C ALA A 56 -6.23 -5.08 8.76
N VAL A 57 -5.89 -5.64 9.92
CA VAL A 57 -6.38 -5.20 11.23
C VAL A 57 -5.24 -4.53 11.99
N ARG A 58 -5.46 -3.30 12.45
CA ARG A 58 -4.49 -2.54 13.24
C ARG A 58 -5.12 -2.01 14.52
N ASN A 59 -4.28 -1.73 15.51
CA ASN A 59 -4.72 -1.00 16.69
C ASN A 59 -5.18 0.42 16.29
N LYS A 60 -6.31 0.86 16.84
CA LYS A 60 -6.88 2.19 16.58
C LYS A 60 -5.93 3.31 17.02
N VAL A 61 -5.17 3.08 18.11
CA VAL A 61 -4.28 4.09 18.71
C VAL A 61 -3.04 4.33 17.86
N SER A 62 -2.29 3.28 17.54
CA SER A 62 -1.03 3.39 16.77
C SER A 62 -0.61 2.04 16.20
N LEU A 63 0.09 2.06 15.07
CA LEU A 63 0.73 0.87 14.48
C LEU A 63 1.83 0.29 15.39
N ALA A 64 2.46 1.14 16.21
CA ALA A 64 3.50 0.72 17.15
C ALA A 64 2.95 -0.06 18.36
N GLN A 65 1.64 -0.02 18.60
CA GLN A 65 1.03 -0.77 19.70
C GLN A 65 0.53 -2.13 19.20
N PRO A 66 1.11 -3.25 19.66
CA PRO A 66 0.71 -4.57 19.20
C PRO A 66 -0.75 -4.88 19.57
N LEU A 67 -1.39 -5.72 18.77
CA LEU A 67 -2.68 -6.28 19.09
C LEU A 67 -2.54 -7.40 20.15
N PRO A 68 -3.51 -7.58 21.06
CA PRO A 68 -3.47 -8.66 22.03
C PRO A 68 -3.44 -10.04 21.35
N PHE A 69 -2.45 -10.89 21.69
CA PHE A 69 -2.27 -12.21 21.06
C PHE A 69 -3.53 -13.10 21.12
N ARG A 70 -4.34 -12.98 22.17
CA ARG A 70 -5.63 -13.71 22.29
C ARG A 70 -6.59 -13.47 21.12
N GLN A 71 -6.51 -12.31 20.45
CA GLN A 71 -7.38 -12.01 19.32
C GLN A 71 -7.09 -12.91 18.12
N LEU A 72 -5.85 -13.36 17.94
CA LEU A 72 -5.45 -14.23 16.83
C LEU A 72 -6.32 -15.49 16.78
N GLN A 73 -6.42 -16.23 17.89
CA GLN A 73 -7.24 -17.46 17.98
C GLN A 73 -8.74 -17.20 17.80
N LYS A 74 -9.21 -15.99 18.11
CA LYS A 74 -10.62 -15.62 17.92
C LYS A 74 -10.92 -15.38 16.44
N ILE A 75 -10.02 -14.69 15.74
CA ILE A 75 -10.19 -14.37 14.32
C ILE A 75 -10.02 -15.64 13.48
N GLU A 76 -9.11 -16.54 13.83
CA GLU A 76 -8.92 -17.84 13.12
C GLU A 76 -10.19 -18.70 13.11
N LYS A 77 -11.08 -18.54 14.09
CA LYS A 77 -12.33 -19.29 14.20
C LYS A 77 -13.49 -18.66 13.45
N ILE A 78 -13.31 -17.47 12.87
CA ILE A 78 -14.37 -16.81 12.10
C ILE A 78 -14.54 -17.55 10.77
N ASN A 79 -15.78 -17.91 10.46
CA ASN A 79 -16.09 -18.59 9.21
C ASN A 79 -15.72 -17.70 8.00
N GLY A 80 -15.01 -18.27 7.02
CA GLY A 80 -14.50 -17.57 5.85
C GLY A 80 -13.06 -17.05 5.98
N VAL A 81 -12.43 -17.13 7.15
CA VAL A 81 -11.01 -16.81 7.31
C VAL A 81 -10.17 -18.05 6.99
N GLU A 82 -9.38 -17.98 5.91
CA GLU A 82 -8.52 -19.09 5.48
C GLU A 82 -7.16 -19.10 6.20
N ALA A 83 -6.53 -17.94 6.37
CA ALA A 83 -5.22 -17.81 7.00
C ALA A 83 -5.05 -16.47 7.73
N ILE A 84 -4.22 -16.46 8.77
CA ILE A 84 -3.88 -15.26 9.55
C ILE A 84 -2.39 -15.22 9.84
N THR A 85 -1.77 -14.08 9.57
CA THR A 85 -0.39 -13.79 9.97
C THR A 85 -0.32 -12.53 10.84
N PRO A 86 0.31 -12.57 12.02
CA PRO A 86 0.56 -11.37 12.80
C PRO A 86 1.70 -10.55 12.17
N PHE A 87 1.56 -9.24 12.22
CA PHE A 87 2.61 -8.29 11.86
C PHE A 87 2.94 -7.43 13.08
N THR A 88 4.20 -7.43 13.47
CA THR A 88 4.71 -6.55 14.52
C THR A 88 5.67 -5.56 13.91
N TYR A 89 5.35 -4.27 14.00
CA TYR A 89 6.26 -3.24 13.51
C TYR A 89 7.53 -3.24 14.36
N PHE A 90 8.67 -3.57 13.76
CA PHE A 90 9.95 -3.60 14.47
C PHE A 90 10.55 -2.21 14.53
N GLY A 91 10.62 -1.53 13.38
CA GLY A 91 11.27 -0.23 13.24
C GLY A 91 12.78 -0.31 13.53
N GLY A 92 13.58 0.15 12.59
CA GLY A 92 15.02 0.11 12.71
C GLY A 92 15.71 1.08 11.78
N LEU A 93 16.91 1.49 12.17
CA LEU A 93 17.80 2.27 11.33
C LEU A 93 18.71 1.32 10.57
N TYR A 94 18.83 1.54 9.27
CA TYR A 94 19.76 0.80 8.42
C TYR A 94 20.89 1.73 7.98
N ARG A 95 22.15 1.30 8.18
CA ARG A 95 23.34 2.10 7.90
C ARG A 95 23.30 3.48 8.59
N ASN A 96 23.36 4.57 7.81
CA ASN A 96 23.44 5.95 8.31
C ASN A 96 22.10 6.69 8.23
N GLU A 97 20.98 5.97 8.17
CA GLU A 97 19.67 6.61 8.17
C GLU A 97 19.32 7.21 9.53
N SER A 98 18.82 8.44 9.53
CA SER A 98 18.36 9.11 10.76
C SER A 98 16.92 8.73 11.14
N PHE A 99 16.14 8.19 10.20
CA PHE A 99 14.77 7.73 10.40
C PHE A 99 14.51 6.47 9.57
N THR A 100 13.55 5.66 9.98
CA THR A 100 13.17 4.43 9.26
C THR A 100 12.55 4.77 7.91
N THR A 101 13.28 4.54 6.82
CA THR A 101 12.86 4.92 5.45
C THR A 101 11.90 3.92 4.79
N PHE A 102 11.84 2.69 5.32
CA PHE A 102 10.99 1.61 4.80
C PHE A 102 10.40 0.81 5.95
N ALA A 103 9.20 0.26 5.75
CA ALA A 103 8.50 -0.46 6.81
C ALA A 103 9.19 -1.80 7.09
N GLN A 104 9.52 -2.02 8.37
CA GLN A 104 10.18 -3.23 8.86
C GLN A 104 9.23 -3.96 9.81
N PHE A 105 8.85 -5.17 9.44
CA PHE A 105 7.91 -5.97 10.24
C PHE A 105 8.53 -7.32 10.60
N ALA A 106 8.32 -7.73 11.84
CA ALA A 106 8.48 -9.11 12.27
C ALA A 106 7.18 -9.87 11.95
N VAL A 107 7.33 -11.04 11.32
CA VAL A 107 6.23 -11.91 10.90
C VAL A 107 6.56 -13.35 11.27
N ASP A 108 5.52 -14.18 11.37
CA ASP A 108 5.68 -15.63 11.40
C ASP A 108 5.89 -16.13 9.96
N PRO A 109 7.05 -16.72 9.62
CA PRO A 109 7.36 -17.11 8.24
C PRO A 109 6.38 -18.14 7.64
N VAL A 110 5.88 -19.06 8.45
CA VAL A 110 4.95 -20.11 8.00
C VAL A 110 3.58 -19.50 7.72
N ARG A 111 3.09 -18.64 8.62
CA ARG A 111 1.80 -17.98 8.42
C ARG A 111 1.84 -16.95 7.29
N PHE A 112 2.97 -16.26 7.15
CA PHE A 112 3.15 -15.25 6.11
C PHE A 112 3.05 -15.85 4.71
N THR A 113 3.70 -17.00 4.47
CA THR A 113 3.66 -17.69 3.16
C THR A 113 2.26 -18.18 2.80
N ASN A 114 1.42 -18.54 3.78
CA ASN A 114 0.03 -18.93 3.54
C ASN A 114 -0.89 -17.74 3.19
N VAL A 115 -0.51 -16.51 3.59
CA VAL A 115 -1.32 -15.30 3.33
C VAL A 115 -0.84 -14.55 2.07
N PHE A 116 0.46 -14.55 1.80
CA PHE A 116 1.07 -13.82 0.68
C PHE A 116 1.51 -14.77 -0.46
N LEU A 117 0.54 -15.44 -1.07
CA LEU A 117 0.77 -16.42 -2.15
C LEU A 117 1.37 -15.80 -3.43
N GLU A 118 1.22 -14.49 -3.62
CA GLU A 118 1.76 -13.75 -4.76
C GLU A 118 3.28 -13.56 -4.69
N ALA A 119 3.87 -13.66 -3.50
CA ALA A 119 5.29 -13.45 -3.28
C ALA A 119 6.08 -14.67 -3.81
N LYS A 120 6.36 -14.67 -5.11
CA LYS A 120 7.15 -15.71 -5.77
C LYS A 120 8.59 -15.69 -5.25
N MET A 121 8.98 -16.75 -4.56
CA MET A 121 10.35 -17.01 -4.13
C MET A 121 10.77 -18.39 -4.62
N ALA A 122 12.06 -18.58 -4.87
CA ALA A 122 12.59 -19.92 -5.11
C ALA A 122 12.49 -20.75 -3.81
N ASP A 123 12.10 -22.02 -3.94
CA ASP A 123 11.86 -22.93 -2.81
C ASP A 123 13.09 -23.05 -1.89
N ASP A 124 14.30 -23.00 -2.46
CA ASP A 124 15.56 -23.04 -1.71
C ASP A 124 15.71 -21.84 -0.76
N HIS A 125 15.33 -20.64 -1.20
CA HIS A 125 15.38 -19.43 -0.38
C HIS A 125 14.29 -19.40 0.69
N LEU A 126 13.09 -19.90 0.35
CA LEU A 126 12.00 -20.04 1.30
C LEU A 126 12.40 -20.99 2.43
N GLY A 127 12.97 -22.16 2.10
CA GLY A 127 13.46 -23.13 3.08
C GLY A 127 14.57 -22.55 3.98
N ALA A 128 15.50 -21.78 3.40
CA ALA A 128 16.53 -21.09 4.17
C ALA A 128 15.95 -20.07 5.15
N TRP A 129 14.92 -19.31 4.73
CA TRP A 129 14.24 -18.33 5.56
C TRP A 129 13.48 -18.99 6.72
N LEU A 130 12.72 -20.06 6.44
CA LEU A 130 12.00 -20.81 7.47
C LEU A 130 12.93 -21.41 8.54
N LYS A 131 14.13 -21.85 8.14
CA LYS A 131 15.09 -22.48 9.04
C LYS A 131 15.87 -21.48 9.90
N ASN A 132 16.12 -20.28 9.39
CA ASN A 132 17.00 -19.31 10.03
C ASN A 132 16.23 -18.11 10.60
N ARG A 133 16.10 -18.05 11.93
CA ARG A 133 15.44 -16.92 12.61
C ARG A 133 16.10 -15.56 12.40
N GLY A 134 17.39 -15.52 12.05
CA GLY A 134 18.13 -14.29 11.79
C GLY A 134 18.06 -13.81 10.34
N SER A 135 17.28 -14.48 9.49
CA SER A 135 17.12 -14.11 8.09
C SER A 135 15.91 -13.20 7.88
N CYS A 136 15.98 -12.34 6.87
CA CYS A 136 14.93 -11.38 6.54
C CYS A 136 14.52 -11.52 5.08
N LEU A 137 13.28 -11.12 4.79
CA LEU A 137 12.77 -10.97 3.44
C LEU A 137 12.74 -9.49 3.08
N VAL A 138 13.29 -9.16 1.91
CA VAL A 138 13.41 -7.79 1.43
C VAL A 138 12.72 -7.68 0.07
N GLY A 139 11.87 -6.67 -0.09
CA GLY A 139 11.20 -6.39 -1.37
C GLY A 139 12.19 -5.99 -2.47
N VAL A 140 11.85 -6.28 -3.72
CA VAL A 140 12.71 -6.04 -4.89
C VAL A 140 13.15 -4.57 -5.00
N ASP A 141 12.26 -3.63 -4.70
CA ASP A 141 12.59 -2.20 -4.77
C ASP A 141 13.55 -1.76 -3.67
N THR A 142 13.43 -2.35 -2.47
CA THR A 142 14.37 -2.12 -1.36
C THR A 142 15.74 -2.73 -1.68
N MET A 143 15.77 -3.95 -2.25
CA MET A 143 17.01 -4.58 -2.72
C MET A 143 17.74 -3.68 -3.73
N LYS A 144 17.02 -3.15 -4.73
CA LYS A 144 17.58 -2.22 -5.72
C LYS A 144 18.05 -0.90 -5.10
N ARG A 145 17.26 -0.32 -4.19
CA ARG A 145 17.57 0.96 -3.52
C ARG A 145 18.88 0.91 -2.74
N TYR A 146 19.10 -0.18 -2.01
CA TYR A 146 20.29 -0.34 -1.16
C TYR A 146 21.42 -1.15 -1.81
N ASN A 147 21.21 -1.58 -3.06
CA ASN A 147 22.11 -2.43 -3.84
C ASN A 147 22.54 -3.69 -3.06
N LEU A 148 21.54 -4.37 -2.51
CA LEU A 148 21.72 -5.56 -1.68
C LEU A 148 21.79 -6.82 -2.54
N GLU A 149 22.58 -7.80 -2.09
CA GLU A 149 22.66 -9.13 -2.69
C GLU A 149 22.05 -10.19 -1.77
N ILE A 150 21.58 -11.30 -2.37
CA ILE A 150 21.02 -12.42 -1.60
C ILE A 150 22.13 -13.07 -0.76
N GLY A 151 21.93 -13.16 0.55
CA GLY A 151 22.90 -13.70 1.51
C GLY A 151 23.73 -12.64 2.23
N GLU A 152 23.63 -11.37 1.84
CA GLU A 152 24.23 -10.25 2.57
C GLU A 152 23.58 -10.09 3.96
N LYS A 153 24.38 -9.73 4.96
CA LYS A 153 23.88 -9.48 6.32
C LYS A 153 23.34 -8.06 6.42
N MET A 154 22.03 -7.94 6.63
CA MET A 154 21.38 -6.67 6.94
C MET A 154 21.39 -6.41 8.44
N LEU A 155 22.27 -5.52 8.92
CA LEU A 155 22.29 -5.10 10.32
C LEU A 155 21.34 -3.92 10.54
N LEU A 156 20.32 -4.14 11.35
CA LEU A 156 19.35 -3.12 11.74
C LEU A 156 19.62 -2.71 13.19
N SER A 157 19.71 -1.41 13.45
CA SER A 157 19.73 -0.88 14.80
C SER A 157 18.29 -0.69 15.29
N GLY A 158 17.92 -1.42 16.34
CA GLY A 158 16.58 -1.36 16.93
C GLY A 158 16.31 0.01 17.55
N THR A 159 15.13 0.56 17.28
CA THR A 159 14.68 1.84 17.85
C THR A 159 13.53 1.68 18.83
N PHE A 160 12.73 0.62 18.70
CA PHE A 160 11.53 0.39 19.52
C PHE A 160 11.70 -0.70 20.58
N TYR A 161 12.47 -1.75 20.31
CA TYR A 161 12.65 -2.88 21.21
C TYR A 161 14.02 -2.82 21.89
N PRO A 162 14.11 -3.08 23.21
CA PRO A 162 15.40 -3.17 23.89
C PRO A 162 16.20 -4.36 23.34
N VAL A 163 17.51 -4.15 23.21
CA VAL A 163 18.50 -5.14 22.75
C VAL A 163 18.84 -6.11 23.86
#